data_AF-A0A523ABC7-F1
#
_entry.id   AF-A0A523ABC7-F1
#
_cell.length_a   1.000
_cell.length_b   1.000
_cell.length_c   1.000
_cell.angle_alpha   90.00
_cell.angle_beta   90.00
_cell.angle_gamma   90.00
#
_symmetry.space_group_name_H-M   'P 1'
#
loop_
_entity.id
_entity.type
_entity.pdbx_description
1 polymer ?
#
loop_
_entity_poly.entity_id
_entity_poly.type
_entity_poly.pdbx_seq_one_letter_code
_entity_poly.pdbx_strand_id
1 'polypeptide(L)'
;MLREFDCLRHLTISGFNPVFGTPLEGPNPASPIAVAKFVALARILLPDKDISAAGSASLQSLPLMLIAGANRAYLGAYVCRARTSKGFADELDEVFKPEYEAKIQGGLVFADPSKAVERICRDLGFEID
;
A
#
# COMPACT_ATOMS: atom_id res chain seq x y z
N MET A 1 4.44 -21.69 11.13
CA MET A 1 3.60 -21.35 9.95
C MET A 1 2.59 -20.28 10.36
N LEU A 2 2.14 -19.35 9.50
CA LEU A 2 1.22 -18.25 9.90
C LEU A 2 -0.09 -18.72 10.59
N ARG A 3 -0.53 -19.94 10.31
CA ARG A 3 -1.72 -20.57 10.92
C ARG A 3 -1.55 -20.96 12.39
N GLU A 4 -0.32 -21.03 12.88
CA GLU A 4 -0.01 -21.43 14.26
C GLU A 4 -0.22 -20.28 15.26
N PHE A 5 -0.50 -19.07 14.78
CA PHE A 5 -0.79 -17.92 15.63
C PHE A 5 -2.29 -17.87 15.93
N ASP A 6 -2.70 -18.46 17.05
CA ASP A 6 -4.11 -18.52 17.49
C ASP A 6 -4.76 -17.13 17.67
N CYS A 7 -3.97 -16.11 17.96
CA CYS A 7 -4.41 -14.73 18.15
C CYS A 7 -4.27 -13.85 16.89
N LEU A 8 -3.84 -14.40 15.75
CA LEU A 8 -3.75 -13.62 14.51
C LEU A 8 -5.16 -13.29 14.00
N ARG A 9 -5.50 -11.99 14.05
CA ARG A 9 -6.77 -11.46 13.54
C ARG A 9 -6.61 -10.70 12.24
N HIS A 10 -5.45 -10.11 12.04
CA HIS A 10 -5.19 -9.18 10.95
C HIS A 10 -3.76 -9.38 10.43
N LEU A 11 -3.64 -9.46 9.11
CA LEU A 11 -2.37 -9.57 8.40
C LEU A 11 -2.21 -8.39 7.44
N THR A 12 -1.15 -7.61 7.63
CA THR A 12 -0.80 -6.53 6.70
C THR A 12 0.25 -7.02 5.72
N ILE A 13 -0.03 -6.86 4.42
CA ILE A 13 0.88 -7.20 3.33
C ILE A 13 1.27 -5.92 2.60
N SER A 14 2.57 -5.72 2.42
CA SER A 14 3.11 -4.58 1.68
C SER A 14 4.19 -5.00 0.70
N GLY A 15 4.29 -4.25 -0.40
CA GLY A 15 5.39 -4.38 -1.33
C GLY A 15 6.64 -3.72 -0.76
N PHE A 16 7.78 -4.41 -0.87
CA PHE A 16 9.06 -3.77 -0.57
C PHE A 16 9.25 -2.54 -1.46
N ASN A 17 9.61 -1.41 -0.85
CA ASN A 17 9.84 -0.17 -1.55
C ASN A 17 11.14 0.47 -1.03
N PRO A 18 12.22 0.50 -1.83
CA PRO A 18 13.50 1.09 -1.44
C PRO A 18 13.35 2.53 -0.98
N VAL A 19 14.19 2.93 -0.03
CA VAL A 19 14.25 4.31 0.46
C VAL A 19 15.68 4.81 0.33
N PHE A 20 15.87 5.94 -0.35
CA PHE A 20 17.17 6.58 -0.51
C PHE A 20 17.86 6.83 0.83
N GLY A 21 19.16 6.54 0.88
CA GLY A 21 20.01 6.64 2.07
C GLY A 21 19.83 5.50 3.07
N THR A 22 19.11 4.43 2.71
CA THR A 22 19.01 3.22 3.54
C THR A 22 19.90 2.10 3.01
N PRO A 23 20.33 1.13 3.84
CA PRO A 23 21.11 -0.02 3.36
C PRO A 23 20.42 -0.84 2.28
N LEU A 24 19.10 -0.70 2.13
CA LEU A 24 18.28 -1.41 1.14
C LEU A 24 17.79 -0.45 0.04
N GLU A 25 18.54 0.61 -0.28
CA GLU A 25 18.21 1.52 -1.38
C GLU A 25 18.46 0.91 -2.78
N GLY A 26 19.34 -0.09 -2.88
CA GLY A 26 19.78 -0.67 -4.16
C GLY A 26 18.87 -1.69 -4.85
N PRO A 27 18.08 -2.54 -4.15
CA PRO A 27 17.18 -3.49 -4.80
C PRO A 27 16.00 -2.80 -5.52
N ASN A 28 15.37 -3.48 -6.48
CA ASN A 28 14.17 -2.97 -7.13
C ASN A 28 12.94 -3.01 -6.19
N PRO A 29 11.96 -2.10 -6.37
CA PRO A 29 10.65 -2.22 -5.73
C PRO A 29 10.02 -3.59 -6.02
N ALA A 30 9.25 -4.10 -5.06
CA ALA A 30 8.52 -5.35 -5.24
C ALA A 30 7.52 -5.22 -6.39
N SER A 31 7.48 -6.23 -7.26
CA SER A 31 6.50 -6.30 -8.34
C SER A 31 5.08 -6.32 -7.76
N PRO A 32 4.17 -5.43 -8.20
CA PRO A 32 2.77 -5.43 -7.76
C PRO A 32 2.10 -6.80 -7.93
N ILE A 33 2.43 -7.53 -9.01
CA ILE A 33 1.87 -8.85 -9.28
C ILE A 33 2.37 -9.91 -8.30
N ALA A 34 3.62 -9.80 -7.85
CA ALA A 34 4.20 -10.71 -6.85
C ALA A 34 3.55 -10.48 -5.49
N VAL A 35 3.33 -9.22 -5.11
CA VAL A 35 2.62 -8.85 -3.88
C VAL A 35 1.17 -9.35 -3.93
N ALA A 36 0.47 -9.14 -5.05
CA ALA A 36 -0.90 -9.63 -5.21
C ALA A 36 -1.01 -11.16 -5.15
N LYS A 37 -0.05 -11.90 -5.72
CA LYS A 37 0.02 -13.36 -5.55
C LYS A 37 0.17 -13.76 -4.08
N PHE A 38 0.96 -13.01 -3.31
CA PHE A 38 1.10 -13.26 -1.88
C PHE A 38 -0.19 -12.95 -1.11
N VAL A 39 -0.91 -11.88 -1.46
CA VAL A 39 -2.24 -11.57 -0.92
C VAL A 39 -3.24 -12.70 -1.20
N ALA A 40 -3.27 -13.22 -2.44
CA ALA A 40 -4.14 -14.33 -2.81
C ALA A 40 -3.82 -15.61 -2.02
N LEU A 41 -2.54 -15.96 -1.87
CA LEU A 41 -2.12 -17.08 -1.04
C LEU A 41 -2.51 -16.88 0.42
N ALA A 42 -2.32 -15.67 0.96
CA ALA A 42 -2.73 -15.35 2.31
C ALA A 42 -4.25 -15.51 2.49
N ARG A 43 -5.07 -15.05 1.55
CA ARG A 43 -6.54 -15.23 1.61
C ARG A 43 -6.95 -16.70 1.57
N ILE A 44 -6.31 -17.52 0.74
CA ILE A 44 -6.56 -18.98 0.69
C ILE A 44 -6.17 -19.63 2.02
N LEU A 45 -5.03 -19.22 2.59
CA LEU A 45 -4.52 -19.80 3.82
C LEU A 45 -5.25 -19.31 5.08
N LEU A 46 -5.77 -18.08 5.07
CA LEU A 46 -6.35 -17.38 6.21
C LEU A 46 -7.73 -16.79 5.80
N PRO A 47 -8.71 -17.64 5.44
CA PRO A 47 -9.96 -17.18 4.83
C PRO A 47 -10.77 -16.26 5.75
N ASP A 48 -10.66 -16.44 7.07
CA ASP A 48 -11.40 -15.74 8.10
C ASP A 48 -10.66 -14.53 8.70
N LYS A 49 -9.44 -14.23 8.24
CA LYS A 49 -8.64 -13.13 8.78
C LYS A 49 -8.78 -11.87 7.94
N ASP A 50 -8.64 -10.72 8.58
CA ASP A 50 -8.51 -9.46 7.87
C ASP A 50 -7.15 -9.42 7.18
N ILE A 51 -7.14 -8.97 5.93
CA ILE A 51 -5.93 -8.81 5.14
C ILE A 51 -5.90 -7.37 4.61
N SER A 52 -4.92 -6.60 5.05
CA SER A 52 -4.70 -5.24 4.58
C SER A 52 -3.70 -5.20 3.43
N ALA A 53 -4.08 -4.48 2.38
CA ALA A 53 -3.16 -3.97 1.37
C ALA A 53 -2.52 -2.68 1.89
N ALA A 54 -1.20 -2.69 2.08
CA ALA A 54 -0.46 -1.57 2.65
C ALA A 54 0.78 -1.23 1.84
N GLY A 55 1.26 0.00 1.99
CA GLY A 55 2.64 0.38 1.65
C GLY A 55 3.06 0.05 0.22
N SER A 56 2.11 -0.05 -0.72
CA SER A 56 2.49 -0.24 -2.11
C SER A 56 3.27 0.96 -2.62
N ALA A 57 4.24 0.69 -3.49
CA ALA A 57 5.00 1.75 -4.14
C ALA A 57 4.12 2.70 -4.96
N SER A 58 2.94 2.24 -5.40
CA SER A 58 1.97 3.02 -6.17
C SER A 58 0.54 2.68 -5.76
N LEU A 59 -0.33 3.69 -5.81
CA LEU A 59 -1.76 3.56 -5.54
C LEU A 59 -2.48 2.74 -6.64
N GLN A 60 -1.92 2.67 -7.86
CA GLN A 60 -2.43 1.84 -8.96
C GLN A 60 -2.44 0.34 -8.63
N SER A 61 -1.62 -0.10 -7.69
CA SER A 61 -1.60 -1.52 -7.29
C SER A 61 -2.70 -1.87 -6.27
N LEU A 62 -3.36 -0.89 -5.67
CA LEU A 62 -4.41 -1.13 -4.68
C LEU A 62 -5.59 -1.95 -5.25
N PRO A 63 -6.17 -1.63 -6.42
CA PRO A 63 -7.21 -2.46 -7.03
C PRO A 63 -6.80 -3.93 -7.17
N LEU A 64 -5.56 -4.16 -7.60
CA LEU A 64 -5.04 -5.52 -7.79
C LEU A 64 -4.96 -6.28 -6.46
N MET A 65 -4.52 -5.63 -5.38
CA MET A 65 -4.45 -6.25 -4.06
C MET A 65 -5.83 -6.52 -3.46
N LEU A 66 -6.80 -5.61 -3.66
CA LEU A 66 -8.18 -5.80 -3.23
C LEU A 66 -8.83 -7.00 -3.94
N ILE A 67 -8.69 -7.08 -5.27
CA ILE A 67 -9.17 -8.22 -6.07
C ILE A 67 -8.48 -9.53 -5.66
N ALA A 68 -7.19 -9.48 -5.28
CA ALA A 68 -6.46 -10.64 -4.80
C ALA A 68 -6.94 -11.16 -3.42
N GLY A 69 -7.82 -10.45 -2.73
CA GLY A 69 -8.43 -10.90 -1.48
C GLY A 69 -8.07 -10.07 -0.26
N ALA A 70 -7.40 -8.92 -0.42
CA ALA A 70 -7.34 -7.94 0.66
C ALA A 70 -8.75 -7.33 0.86
N ASN A 71 -9.17 -7.22 2.12
CA ASN A 71 -10.46 -6.62 2.50
C ASN A 71 -10.28 -5.30 3.27
N ARG A 72 -9.04 -4.81 3.37
CA ARG A 72 -8.71 -3.55 4.01
C ARG A 72 -7.68 -2.77 3.21
N ALA A 73 -7.84 -1.46 3.15
CA ALA A 73 -6.87 -0.51 2.66
C ALA A 73 -6.60 0.53 3.74
N TYR A 74 -5.38 1.08 3.78
CA TYR A 74 -5.08 2.17 4.71
C TYR A 74 -5.66 3.47 4.16
N LEU A 75 -6.61 4.03 4.90
CA LEU A 75 -7.11 5.39 4.75
C LEU A 75 -6.36 6.29 5.75
N GLY A 76 -5.88 7.44 5.29
CA GLY A 76 -5.27 8.45 6.16
C GLY A 76 -3.90 8.93 5.71
N ALA A 77 -3.54 10.11 6.24
CA ALA A 77 -2.26 10.73 6.00
C ALA A 77 -1.11 9.86 6.54
N TYR A 78 -0.05 9.73 5.75
CA TYR A 78 1.19 9.11 6.18
C TYR A 78 2.39 10.02 5.97
N VAL A 79 3.46 9.70 6.67
CA VAL A 79 4.73 10.42 6.62
C VAL A 79 5.82 9.45 6.20
N CYS A 80 6.57 9.80 5.16
CA CYS A 80 7.71 9.00 4.72
C CYS A 80 8.90 9.89 4.34
N ARG A 81 10.11 9.33 4.38
CA ARG A 81 11.27 10.01 3.78
C ARG A 81 11.11 10.06 2.25
N ALA A 82 11.67 11.10 1.65
CA ALA A 82 11.89 11.17 0.22
C ALA A 82 12.54 9.87 -0.29
N ARG A 83 11.89 9.19 -1.25
CA ARG A 83 12.27 7.85 -1.70
C ARG A 83 13.35 7.86 -2.79
N THR A 84 13.44 8.96 -3.52
CA THR A 84 14.51 9.27 -4.48
C THR A 84 15.21 10.58 -4.12
N SER A 85 16.29 10.91 -4.83
CA SER A 85 16.91 12.25 -4.78
C SER A 85 15.96 13.40 -5.19
N LYS A 86 14.79 13.07 -5.75
CA LYS A 86 13.73 14.01 -6.13
C LYS A 86 12.55 14.02 -5.14
N GLY A 87 12.31 12.91 -4.45
CA GLY A 87 11.32 12.80 -3.37
C GLY A 87 10.06 12.02 -3.75
N PHE A 88 9.33 11.52 -2.75
CA PHE A 88 8.15 10.66 -2.97
C PHE A 88 6.99 11.39 -3.64
N ALA A 89 6.86 12.70 -3.43
CA ALA A 89 5.82 13.51 -4.06
C ALA A 89 5.97 13.59 -5.59
N ASP A 90 7.20 13.44 -6.11
CA ASP A 90 7.47 13.43 -7.56
C ASP A 90 7.18 12.05 -8.19
N GLU A 91 7.11 10.99 -7.37
CA GLU A 91 6.75 9.63 -7.78
C GLU A 91 5.28 9.28 -7.53
N LEU A 92 4.51 10.19 -6.93
CA LEU A 92 3.06 10.03 -6.85
C LEU A 92 2.50 10.01 -8.28
N ASP A 93 1.76 8.95 -8.58
CA ASP A 93 1.16 8.71 -9.89
C ASP A 93 0.48 9.98 -10.41
N GLU A 94 0.90 10.47 -11.59
CA GLU A 94 0.29 11.63 -12.27
C GLU A 94 -1.24 11.53 -12.36
N VAL A 95 -1.74 10.29 -12.47
CA VAL A 95 -3.17 9.94 -12.51
C VAL A 95 -3.91 10.32 -11.23
N PHE A 96 -3.25 10.29 -10.08
CA PHE A 96 -3.84 10.49 -8.75
C PHE A 96 -3.41 11.79 -8.06
N LYS A 97 -2.45 12.52 -8.62
CA LYS A 97 -2.04 13.85 -8.14
C LYS A 97 -3.22 14.81 -7.82
N PRO A 98 -4.32 14.89 -8.60
CA PRO A 98 -5.41 15.80 -8.26
C PRO A 98 -6.24 15.37 -7.03
N GLU A 99 -6.12 14.11 -6.58
CA GLU A 99 -6.86 13.56 -5.44
C GLU A 99 -5.97 13.36 -4.21
N TYR A 100 -4.77 13.94 -4.24
CA TYR A 100 -3.73 13.69 -3.26
C TYR A 100 -3.16 14.99 -2.70
N GLU A 101 -3.23 15.16 -1.38
CA GLU A 101 -2.60 16.29 -0.70
C GLU A 101 -1.21 15.86 -0.21
N ALA A 102 -0.16 16.38 -0.86
CA ALA A 102 1.22 16.12 -0.47
C ALA A 102 1.96 17.40 -0.07
N LYS A 103 2.64 17.37 1.08
CA LYS A 103 3.51 18.46 1.55
C LYS A 103 4.89 17.90 1.87
N ILE A 104 5.94 18.59 1.42
CA ILE A 104 7.32 18.27 1.81
C ILE A 104 7.77 19.25 2.90
N GLN A 105 8.24 18.73 4.02
CA GLN A 105 8.79 19.54 5.11
C GLN A 105 9.95 18.80 5.78
N GLY A 106 11.13 19.43 5.83
CA GLY A 106 12.32 18.84 6.48
C GLY A 106 12.80 17.52 5.86
N GLY A 107 12.61 17.32 4.56
CA GLY A 107 12.97 16.06 3.87
C GLY A 107 11.97 14.91 4.06
N LEU A 108 10.86 15.18 4.75
CA LEU A 108 9.73 14.26 4.90
C LEU A 108 8.60 14.66 3.96
N VAL A 109 7.92 13.66 3.41
CA VAL A 109 6.72 13.79 2.60
C VAL A 109 5.53 13.38 3.46
N PHE A 110 4.62 14.34 3.67
CA PHE A 110 3.32 14.19 4.32
C PHE A 110 2.29 14.04 3.22
N ALA A 111 1.51 12.98 3.26
CA ALA A 111 0.85 12.48 2.08
C ALA A 111 -0.51 11.88 2.46
N ASP A 112 -1.62 12.45 1.97
CA ASP A 112 -2.97 11.94 2.25
C ASP A 112 -3.62 11.31 1.00
N PRO A 113 -3.65 9.96 0.90
CA PRO A 113 -4.30 9.21 -0.18
C PRO A 113 -5.81 9.04 -0.03
N SER A 114 -6.44 9.50 1.07
CA SER A 114 -7.74 8.98 1.49
C SER A 114 -8.82 9.12 0.43
N LYS A 115 -8.93 10.28 -0.24
CA LYS A 115 -9.91 10.52 -1.30
C LYS A 115 -9.77 9.53 -2.46
N ALA A 116 -8.53 9.29 -2.91
CA ALA A 116 -8.24 8.38 -4.00
C ALA A 116 -8.48 6.90 -3.61
N VAL A 117 -8.14 6.53 -2.37
CA VAL A 117 -8.42 5.18 -1.83
C VAL A 117 -9.92 4.95 -1.71
N GLU A 118 -10.68 5.91 -1.18
CA GLU A 118 -12.14 5.83 -1.08
C GLU A 118 -12.79 5.66 -2.46
N ARG A 119 -12.36 6.44 -3.45
CA ARG A 119 -12.84 6.32 -4.82
C ARG A 119 -12.57 4.92 -5.38
N ILE A 120 -11.33 4.42 -5.27
CA ILE A 120 -10.96 3.07 -5.72
C ILE A 120 -11.82 1.99 -5.05
N CYS A 121 -12.00 2.07 -3.73
CA CYS A 121 -12.82 1.11 -3.00
C CYS A 121 -14.28 1.13 -3.50
N ARG A 122 -14.87 2.32 -3.67
CA ARG A 122 -16.24 2.47 -4.19
C ARG A 122 -16.37 1.95 -5.63
N ASP A 123 -15.41 2.26 -6.49
CA ASP A 123 -15.40 1.80 -7.89
C ASP A 123 -15.35 0.26 -7.99
N LEU A 124 -14.74 -0.39 -7.01
CA LEU A 124 -14.67 -1.86 -6.88
C LEU A 124 -15.85 -2.47 -6.12
N GLY A 125 -16.80 -1.65 -5.66
CA GLY A 125 -18.00 -2.09 -4.93
C GLY A 125 -17.77 -2.43 -3.46
N PHE A 126 -16.70 -1.93 -2.84
CA PHE A 126 -16.48 -2.08 -1.40
C PHE A 126 -17.31 -1.05 -0.62
N GLU A 127 -17.85 -1.49 0.51
CA GLU A 127 -18.36 -0.61 1.56
C GLU A 127 -17.18 -0.01 2.34
N ILE A 128 -17.32 1.25 2.75
CA ILE A 128 -16.29 2.00 3.48
C ILE A 128 -16.87 2.35 4.85
N ASP A 129 -16.24 1.81 5.88
CA ASP A 129 -16.63 1.95 7.29
C ASP A 129 -15.86 3.08 8.00
#